data_AF-A0A6G0YAZ8-F1
#
_entry.id   AF-A0A6G0YAZ8-F1
#
_cell.length_a   1.000
_cell.length_b   1.000
_cell.length_c   1.000
_cell.angle_alpha   90.00
_cell.angle_beta   90.00
_cell.angle_gamma   90.00
#
_symmetry.space_group_name_H-M   'P 1'
#
loop_
_entity.id
_entity.type
_entity.pdbx_description
1 polymer ?
#
loop_
_entity_poly.entity_id
_entity_poly.type
_entity_poly.pdbx_seq_one_letter_code
_entity_poly.pdbx_strand_id
1 'polypeptide(L)'
;MDDSHSMLAFVLDHLPDYWEPVPSYTCSNMVFSLSPSRNPDEYHFVESMFYGAHVSRISRVQNPFTYGRFMLRREMIQSTYEETVFHGVHKDDLKTALKFNCDFRRYIRKRDGGIYENYQHPMFYKSFSDLLNNTTHAITDINVLVVKILTDAPKTQCDYYVQYIVKF
;
A
#
# COMPACT_ATOMS: atom_id res chain seq x y z
N MET A 1 24.76 -1.18 24.41
CA MET A 1 25.24 -1.29 23.02
C MET A 1 24.55 -0.19 22.26
N ASP A 2 25.32 0.57 21.50
CA ASP A 2 24.87 1.77 20.80
C ASP A 2 24.12 1.33 19.52
N ASP A 3 22.79 1.36 19.54
CA ASP A 3 21.92 0.95 18.41
C ASP A 3 21.87 1.99 17.28
N SER A 4 22.63 3.09 17.42
CA SER A 4 22.75 4.21 16.48
C SER A 4 23.35 3.85 15.12
N HIS A 5 23.77 2.59 14.92
CA HIS A 5 24.28 2.07 13.63
C HIS A 5 23.45 0.92 13.05
N SER A 6 22.25 0.64 13.57
CA SER A 6 21.39 -0.40 12.99
C SER A 6 20.73 0.07 11.68
N MET A 7 20.54 -0.84 10.72
CA MET A 7 19.79 -0.57 9.48
C MET A 7 18.35 -0.10 9.79
N LEU A 8 17.79 -0.52 10.92
CA LEU A 8 16.49 -0.05 11.37
C LEU A 8 16.55 1.43 11.78
N ALA A 9 17.52 1.84 12.60
CA ALA A 9 17.70 3.24 12.99
C ALA A 9 17.86 4.13 11.76
N PHE A 10 18.71 3.73 10.81
CA PHE A 10 18.88 4.45 9.55
C PHE A 10 17.56 4.63 8.79
N VAL A 11 16.75 3.57 8.64
CA VAL A 11 15.47 3.67 7.94
C VAL A 11 14.49 4.58 8.69
N LEU A 12 14.47 4.51 10.03
CA LEU A 12 13.58 5.33 10.86
C LEU A 12 13.92 6.82 10.80
N ASP A 13 15.20 7.17 10.63
CA ASP A 13 15.67 8.55 10.49
C ASP A 13 15.35 9.17 9.11
N HIS A 14 14.95 8.36 8.13
CA HIS A 14 14.66 8.77 6.75
C HIS A 14 13.19 8.55 6.36
N LEU A 15 12.29 8.47 7.34
CA LEU A 15 10.85 8.36 7.08
C LEU A 15 10.26 9.70 6.64
N PRO A 16 9.13 9.70 5.92
CA PRO A 16 8.47 10.94 5.55
C PRO A 16 7.98 11.72 6.79
N ASP A 17 8.21 13.03 6.81
CA ASP A 17 7.86 13.90 7.95
C ASP A 17 6.37 13.90 8.30
N TYR A 18 5.51 13.56 7.34
CA TYR A 18 4.06 13.51 7.53
C TYR A 18 3.59 12.23 8.24
N TRP A 19 4.46 11.24 8.47
CA TRP A 19 4.12 10.01 9.19
C TRP A 19 3.94 10.28 10.69
N GLU A 20 2.96 9.60 11.31
CA GLU A 20 2.85 9.61 12.77
C GLU A 20 4.11 9.00 13.40
N PRO A 21 4.62 9.58 14.50
CA PRO A 21 5.71 8.98 15.25
C PRO A 21 5.26 7.64 15.85
N VAL A 22 6.05 6.60 15.59
CA VAL A 22 5.83 5.25 16.13
C VAL A 22 6.96 4.95 17.11
N PRO A 23 6.70 4.86 18.44
CA PRO A 23 7.74 4.64 19.43
C PRO A 23 8.50 3.32 19.25
N SER A 24 7.80 2.28 18.79
CA SER A 24 8.37 0.98 18.50
C SER A 24 7.49 0.21 17.52
N TYR A 25 8.11 -0.38 16.49
CA TYR A 25 7.43 -1.27 15.56
C TYR A 25 7.46 -2.70 16.11
N THR A 26 6.37 -3.14 16.73
CA THR A 26 6.18 -4.54 17.17
C THR A 26 5.66 -5.47 16.07
N CYS A 27 5.29 -4.88 14.93
CA CYS A 27 4.82 -5.54 13.72
C CYS A 27 5.40 -4.86 12.48
N SER A 28 5.26 -5.49 11.32
CA SER A 28 5.84 -5.00 10.05
C SER A 28 5.30 -3.65 9.60
N ASN A 29 4.13 -3.23 10.08
CA ASN A 29 3.49 -1.98 9.69
C ASN A 29 2.53 -1.49 10.79
N MET A 30 2.35 -0.17 10.85
CA MET A 30 1.30 0.48 11.64
C MET A 30 0.24 1.05 10.71
N VAL A 31 -1.02 1.08 11.16
CA VAL A 31 -2.15 1.58 10.36
C VAL A 31 -2.87 2.66 11.15
N PHE A 32 -2.98 3.85 10.56
CA PHE A 32 -3.59 5.02 11.17
C PHE A 32 -4.83 5.43 10.40
N SER A 33 -5.96 5.60 11.08
CA SER A 33 -7.18 6.08 10.44
C SER A 33 -7.06 7.56 10.10
N LEU A 34 -7.33 7.92 8.85
CA LEU A 34 -7.47 9.32 8.45
C LEU A 34 -8.90 9.77 8.71
N SER A 35 -9.08 11.04 9.06
CA SER A 35 -10.40 11.67 9.15
C SER A 35 -10.37 13.08 8.57
N PRO A 36 -11.50 13.58 8.02
CA PRO A 36 -11.60 14.98 7.56
C PRO A 36 -11.26 16.01 8.64
N SER A 37 -11.49 15.67 9.91
CA SER A 37 -11.23 16.58 11.04
C SER A 37 -9.77 16.62 11.50
N ARG A 38 -8.97 15.58 11.24
CA ARG A 38 -7.58 15.47 11.72
C ARG A 38 -6.57 15.57 10.59
N ASN A 39 -6.92 15.05 9.42
CA ASN A 39 -6.07 14.94 8.25
C ASN A 39 -6.85 15.42 7.00
N PRO A 40 -7.42 16.65 6.99
CA PRO A 40 -8.35 17.08 5.94
C PRO A 40 -7.77 16.94 4.54
N ASP A 41 -6.58 17.51 4.30
CA ASP A 41 -5.98 17.56 2.96
C ASP A 41 -5.62 16.16 2.45
N GLU A 42 -4.98 15.34 3.29
CA GLU A 42 -4.61 13.96 2.94
C GLU A 42 -5.85 13.08 2.76
N TYR A 43 -6.86 13.22 3.62
CA TYR A 43 -8.11 12.46 3.51
C TYR A 43 -8.82 12.78 2.19
N HIS A 44 -9.04 14.07 1.89
CA HIS A 44 -9.74 14.48 0.67
C HIS A 44 -8.93 14.16 -0.60
N PHE A 45 -7.60 14.25 -0.54
CA PHE A 45 -6.75 13.80 -1.64
C PHE A 45 -6.96 12.32 -1.95
N VAL A 46 -6.90 11.45 -0.94
CA VAL A 46 -7.12 10.01 -1.14
C VAL A 46 -8.57 9.70 -1.53
N GLU A 47 -9.55 10.33 -0.89
CA GLU A 47 -10.97 10.19 -1.20
C GLU A 47 -11.28 10.53 -2.67
N SER A 48 -10.66 11.59 -3.20
CA SER A 48 -10.86 12.01 -4.59
C SER A 48 -10.47 10.95 -5.63
N MET A 49 -9.58 10.00 -5.28
CA MET A 49 -9.19 8.87 -6.13
C MET A 49 -10.31 7.85 -6.34
N PHE A 50 -11.35 7.90 -5.49
CA PHE A 50 -12.49 6.98 -5.46
C PHE A 50 -13.80 7.69 -5.82
N TYR A 51 -13.73 8.70 -6.68
CA TYR A 51 -14.87 9.50 -7.09
C TYR A 51 -16.08 8.64 -7.49
N GLY A 52 -17.24 8.95 -6.91
CA GLY A 52 -18.50 8.25 -7.15
C GLY A 52 -18.72 7.01 -6.29
N ALA A 53 -17.75 6.60 -5.45
CA ALA A 53 -17.94 5.54 -4.46
C ALA A 53 -18.10 6.11 -3.04
N HIS A 54 -18.87 5.39 -2.22
CA HIS A 54 -19.05 5.73 -0.82
C HIS A 54 -17.90 5.13 0.01
N VAL A 55 -16.89 5.94 0.32
CA VAL A 55 -15.74 5.53 1.14
C VAL A 55 -16.14 5.52 2.61
N SER A 56 -16.11 4.35 3.26
CA SER A 56 -16.41 4.23 4.69
C SER A 56 -15.19 4.47 5.58
N ARG A 57 -13.99 4.13 5.12
CA ARG A 57 -12.75 4.35 5.88
C ARG A 57 -11.53 4.44 4.99
N ILE A 58 -10.69 5.43 5.28
CA ILE A 58 -9.33 5.55 4.75
C ILE A 58 -8.35 5.34 5.90
N SER A 59 -7.27 4.61 5.65
CA SER A 59 -6.21 4.45 6.64
C SER A 59 -4.84 4.48 5.98
N ARG A 60 -3.92 5.26 6.56
CA ARG A 60 -2.52 5.33 6.15
C ARG A 60 -1.76 4.10 6.68
N VAL A 61 -0.91 3.55 5.83
CA VAL A 61 -0.01 2.43 6.16
C VAL A 61 1.40 2.97 6.35
N GLN A 62 1.97 2.75 7.52
CA GLN A 62 3.34 3.08 7.83
C GLN A 62 4.15 1.79 7.97
N ASN A 63 4.84 1.43 6.89
CA ASN A 63 5.74 0.29 6.86
C ASN A 63 7.16 0.77 6.50
N PRO A 64 8.02 1.02 7.51
CA PRO A 64 9.35 1.57 7.29
C PRO A 64 10.21 0.66 6.41
N PHE A 65 10.04 -0.66 6.52
CA PHE A 65 10.85 -1.62 5.77
C PHE A 65 10.51 -1.64 4.28
N THR A 66 9.22 -1.61 3.91
CA THR A 66 8.83 -1.55 2.49
C THR A 66 9.17 -0.19 1.91
N TYR A 67 8.96 0.89 2.66
CA TYR A 67 9.31 2.24 2.24
C TYR A 67 10.82 2.38 2.03
N GLY A 68 11.64 1.94 2.99
CA GLY A 68 13.10 1.99 2.86
C GLY A 68 13.62 1.22 1.64
N ARG A 69 13.09 0.02 1.36
CA ARG A 69 13.43 -0.75 0.14
C ARG A 69 13.02 -0.03 -1.14
N PHE A 70 11.84 0.61 -1.14
CA PHE A 70 11.37 1.43 -2.25
C PHE A 70 12.30 2.62 -2.50
N MET A 71 12.69 3.34 -1.45
CA MET A 71 13.58 4.50 -1.56
C MET A 71 14.97 4.08 -2.08
N LEU A 72 15.56 3.01 -1.53
CA LEU A 72 16.82 2.48 -2.03
C LEU A 72 16.72 2.06 -3.50
N ARG A 73 15.61 1.42 -3.90
CA ARG A 73 15.38 1.03 -5.28
C ARG A 73 15.31 2.24 -6.20
N ARG A 74 14.63 3.32 -5.79
CA ARG A 74 14.54 4.58 -6.52
C ARG A 74 15.92 5.19 -6.77
N GLU A 75 16.75 5.25 -5.73
CA GLU A 75 18.14 5.73 -5.84
C GLU A 75 18.98 4.86 -6.81
N MET A 76 18.83 3.54 -6.75
CA MET A 76 19.56 2.61 -7.62
C MET A 76 19.18 2.72 -9.10
N ILE A 77 17.89 2.94 -9.41
CA ILE A 77 17.43 3.07 -10.81
C ILE A 77 17.56 4.48 -11.36
N GLN A 78 17.84 5.47 -10.50
CA GLN A 78 17.97 6.89 -10.86
C GLN A 78 16.79 7.42 -11.69
N SER A 79 15.58 6.94 -11.36
CA SER A 79 14.34 7.33 -12.04
C SER A 79 13.51 8.21 -11.13
N THR A 80 12.88 9.23 -11.72
CA THR A 80 11.87 10.06 -11.05
C THR A 80 10.46 9.56 -11.32
N TYR A 81 10.30 8.41 -12.01
CA TYR A 81 8.99 7.83 -12.26
C TYR A 81 8.36 7.39 -10.96
N GLU A 82 7.19 7.95 -10.68
CA GLU A 82 6.34 7.56 -9.56
C GLU A 82 4.88 7.63 -10.01
N GLU A 83 4.16 6.51 -9.91
CA GLU A 83 2.74 6.44 -10.26
C GLU A 83 1.94 5.86 -9.09
N THR A 84 0.71 6.35 -8.92
CA THR A 84 -0.24 5.79 -7.96
C THR A 84 -1.14 4.78 -8.68
N VAL A 85 -1.22 3.56 -8.15
CA VAL A 85 -2.05 2.47 -8.67
C VAL A 85 -2.84 1.80 -7.56
N PHE A 86 -3.78 0.93 -7.94
CA PHE A 86 -4.73 0.30 -7.03
C PHE A 86 -4.56 -1.22 -7.04
N HIS A 87 -4.58 -1.82 -5.85
CA HIS A 87 -4.57 -3.28 -5.70
C HIS A 87 -5.76 -3.73 -4.86
N GLY A 88 -6.60 -4.61 -5.39
CA GLY A 88 -7.73 -5.17 -4.66
C GLY A 88 -7.31 -6.39 -3.85
N VAL A 89 -7.67 -6.42 -2.56
CA VAL A 89 -7.38 -7.54 -1.66
C VAL A 89 -8.64 -7.94 -0.92
N HIS A 90 -8.95 -9.24 -0.85
CA HIS A 90 -10.06 -9.71 -0.03
C HIS A 90 -9.82 -9.35 1.44
N LYS A 91 -10.88 -9.06 2.21
CA LYS A 91 -10.78 -8.69 3.63
C LYS A 91 -10.00 -9.68 4.49
N ASP A 92 -10.08 -10.96 4.18
CA ASP A 92 -9.34 -12.03 4.88
C ASP A 92 -7.82 -11.97 4.62
N ASP A 93 -7.40 -11.42 3.48
CA ASP A 93 -6.01 -11.38 3.04
C ASP A 93 -5.30 -10.04 3.33
N LEU A 94 -6.01 -9.04 3.85
CA LEU A 94 -5.45 -7.71 4.13
C LEU A 94 -4.19 -7.78 5.00
N LYS A 95 -4.22 -8.55 6.10
CA LYS A 95 -3.06 -8.69 6.99
C LYS A 95 -1.86 -9.31 6.27
N THR A 96 -2.11 -10.30 5.41
CA THR A 96 -1.09 -10.97 4.61
C THR A 96 -0.49 -10.01 3.60
N ALA A 97 -1.33 -9.25 2.88
CA ALA A 97 -0.89 -8.25 1.91
C ALA A 97 0.04 -7.20 2.54
N LEU A 98 -0.33 -6.65 3.70
CA LEU A 98 0.49 -5.64 4.38
C LEU A 98 1.79 -6.22 4.96
N LYS A 99 1.76 -7.47 5.45
CA LYS A 99 2.94 -8.13 6.02
C LYS A 99 3.97 -8.49 4.94
N PHE A 100 3.50 -8.94 3.79
CA PHE A 100 4.35 -9.48 2.72
C PHE A 100 4.36 -8.61 1.46
N ASN A 101 4.07 -7.30 1.58
CA ASN A 101 4.05 -6.32 0.49
C ASN A 101 3.36 -6.83 -0.78
N CYS A 102 2.10 -7.24 -0.63
CA CYS A 102 1.25 -7.79 -1.68
C CYS A 102 1.79 -9.05 -2.37
N ASP A 103 2.52 -9.92 -1.67
CA ASP A 103 2.86 -11.26 -2.19
C ASP A 103 1.59 -12.12 -2.38
N PHE A 104 1.00 -12.05 -3.57
CA PHE A 104 -0.24 -12.73 -3.94
C PHE A 104 -0.18 -14.25 -3.76
N ARG A 105 1.02 -14.84 -3.78
CA ARG A 105 1.21 -16.29 -3.57
C ARG A 105 0.85 -16.72 -2.15
N ARG A 106 0.75 -15.77 -1.21
CA ARG A 106 0.39 -16.01 0.19
C ARG A 106 -1.09 -15.79 0.47
N TYR A 107 -1.86 -15.31 -0.51
CA TYR A 107 -3.29 -15.05 -0.34
C TYR A 107 -4.07 -16.35 -0.29
N ILE A 108 -4.98 -16.43 0.68
CA ILE A 108 -5.86 -17.59 0.87
C ILE A 108 -7.00 -17.55 -0.16
N ARG A 109 -7.48 -16.35 -0.52
CA ARG A 109 -8.60 -16.13 -1.46
C ARG A 109 -8.16 -15.94 -2.90
N LYS A 110 -6.90 -16.24 -3.24
CA LYS A 110 -6.32 -16.03 -4.58
C LYS A 110 -7.19 -16.61 -5.71
N ARG A 111 -7.87 -17.73 -5.46
CA ARG A 111 -8.66 -18.46 -6.47
C ARG A 111 -10.08 -17.91 -6.68
N ASP A 112 -10.52 -16.98 -5.84
CA ASP A 112 -11.93 -16.64 -5.72
C ASP A 112 -12.35 -15.44 -6.60
N GLY A 113 -11.43 -14.74 -7.27
CA GLY A 113 -11.86 -13.54 -8.01
C GLY A 113 -10.87 -12.73 -8.84
N GLY A 114 -9.84 -13.33 -9.43
CA GLY A 114 -9.10 -12.78 -10.59
C GLY A 114 -8.30 -11.47 -10.43
N ILE A 115 -8.52 -10.68 -9.37
CA ILE A 115 -7.96 -9.32 -9.23
C ILE A 115 -6.60 -9.25 -8.54
N TYR A 116 -6.05 -10.40 -8.13
CA TYR A 116 -4.87 -10.43 -7.26
C TYR A 116 -3.55 -10.48 -8.04
N GLU A 117 -3.55 -10.96 -9.28
CA GLU A 117 -2.31 -11.32 -9.97
C GLU A 117 -2.43 -11.41 -11.49
N ASN A 118 -1.30 -11.36 -12.20
CA ASN A 118 -1.18 -11.55 -13.65
C ASN A 118 -0.27 -12.74 -14.04
N TYR A 119 -0.35 -13.84 -13.29
CA TYR A 119 0.50 -15.05 -13.35
C TYR A 119 1.91 -14.89 -12.76
N GLN A 120 2.49 -13.71 -12.84
CA GLN A 120 3.88 -13.47 -12.44
C GLN A 120 4.01 -12.48 -11.29
N HIS A 121 3.12 -11.49 -11.25
CA HIS A 121 3.19 -10.36 -10.34
C HIS A 121 1.81 -10.05 -9.74
N PRO A 122 1.76 -9.31 -8.62
CA PRO A 122 0.51 -8.74 -8.13
C PRO A 122 -0.12 -7.87 -9.22
N MET A 123 -1.44 -7.93 -9.36
CA MET A 123 -2.15 -7.11 -10.35
C MET A 123 -2.34 -5.69 -9.81
N PHE A 124 -1.89 -4.69 -10.56
CA PHE A 124 -2.08 -3.28 -10.24
C PHE A 124 -2.94 -2.61 -11.32
N TYR A 125 -4.00 -1.95 -10.87
CA TYR A 125 -4.94 -1.22 -11.73
C TYR A 125 -4.59 0.25 -11.76
N LYS A 126 -4.69 0.89 -12.92
CA LYS A 126 -4.40 2.33 -13.08
C LYS A 126 -5.50 3.22 -12.51
N SER A 127 -6.72 2.71 -12.41
CA SER A 127 -7.83 3.41 -11.78
C SER A 127 -8.64 2.48 -10.90
N PHE A 128 -9.37 3.06 -9.95
CA PHE A 128 -10.34 2.33 -9.15
C PHE A 128 -11.48 1.74 -10.01
N SER A 129 -11.90 2.43 -11.08
CA SER A 129 -12.90 1.90 -12.00
C SER A 129 -12.43 0.64 -12.73
N ASP A 130 -11.16 0.60 -13.16
CA ASP A 130 -10.59 -0.60 -13.79
C ASP A 130 -10.58 -1.78 -12.82
N LEU A 131 -10.24 -1.54 -11.56
CA LEU A 131 -10.31 -2.56 -10.51
C LEU A 131 -11.74 -3.10 -10.35
N LEU A 132 -12.73 -2.20 -10.25
CA LEU A 132 -14.13 -2.59 -10.11
C LEU A 132 -14.67 -3.37 -11.32
N ASN A 133 -14.23 -3.03 -12.52
CA ASN A 133 -14.65 -3.73 -13.74
C ASN A 133 -14.09 -5.16 -13.82
N ASN A 134 -13.05 -5.48 -13.05
CA ASN A 134 -12.38 -6.79 -13.07
C ASN A 134 -12.64 -7.63 -11.80
N THR A 135 -13.25 -7.06 -10.75
CA THR A 135 -13.60 -7.81 -9.53
C THR A 135 -14.90 -8.58 -9.69
N THR A 136 -14.90 -9.84 -9.22
CA THR A 136 -16.11 -10.63 -9.03
C THR A 136 -16.64 -10.55 -7.60
N HIS A 137 -15.86 -9.99 -6.68
CA HIS A 137 -16.24 -9.79 -5.29
C HIS A 137 -17.11 -8.54 -5.12
N ALA A 138 -18.05 -8.61 -4.18
CA ALA A 138 -18.73 -7.41 -3.70
C ALA A 138 -17.72 -6.40 -3.15
N ILE A 139 -17.97 -5.11 -3.38
CA ILE A 139 -17.07 -4.04 -2.94
C ILE A 139 -16.83 -4.06 -1.41
N THR A 140 -17.82 -4.51 -0.64
CA THR A 140 -17.76 -4.66 0.82
C THR A 140 -16.83 -5.77 1.29
N ASP A 141 -16.46 -6.71 0.42
CA ASP A 141 -15.55 -7.82 0.72
C ASP A 141 -14.10 -7.53 0.32
N ILE A 142 -13.85 -6.43 -0.38
CA ILE A 142 -12.52 -6.02 -0.81
C ILE A 142 -12.05 -4.79 -0.01
N ASN A 143 -10.75 -4.76 0.25
CA ASN A 143 -10.04 -3.54 0.61
C ASN A 143 -9.25 -3.13 -0.62
N VAL A 144 -9.30 -1.85 -0.96
CA VAL A 144 -8.46 -1.31 -2.02
C VAL A 144 -7.21 -0.72 -1.39
N LEU A 145 -6.06 -1.24 -1.81
CA LEU A 145 -4.76 -0.70 -1.44
C LEU A 145 -4.37 0.36 -2.47
N VAL A 146 -4.02 1.55 -2.00
CA VAL A 146 -3.39 2.58 -2.83
C VAL A 146 -1.89 2.38 -2.74
N VAL A 147 -1.25 2.16 -3.88
CA VAL A 147 0.14 1.71 -3.99
C VAL A 147 0.92 2.72 -4.82
N LYS A 148 2.12 3.06 -4.37
CA LYS A 148 3.08 3.82 -5.15
C LYS A 148 4.02 2.87 -5.87
N ILE A 149 4.25 3.06 -7.16
CA ILE A 149 5.14 2.23 -7.99
C ILE A 149 6.23 3.08 -8.67
N LEU A 150 7.42 2.50 -8.89
CA LEU A 150 8.57 3.13 -9.55
C LEU A 150 8.69 2.83 -11.06
N THR A 151 7.82 1.98 -11.60
CA THR A 151 7.80 1.56 -13.00
C THR A 151 6.39 1.11 -13.36
N ASP A 152 6.01 1.27 -14.62
CA ASP A 152 4.79 0.75 -15.23
C ASP A 152 4.67 -0.80 -15.20
N ALA A 153 5.78 -1.51 -15.01
CA ALA A 153 5.82 -2.97 -14.90
C ALA A 153 6.63 -3.43 -13.67
N PRO A 154 6.09 -3.30 -12.45
CA PRO A 154 6.79 -3.69 -11.22
C PRO A 154 7.13 -5.19 -11.23
N LYS A 155 8.41 -5.53 -11.03
CA LYS A 155 8.89 -6.93 -11.08
C LYS A 155 9.21 -7.47 -9.69
N THR A 156 9.60 -6.59 -8.78
CA THR A 156 10.06 -6.92 -7.43
C THR A 156 9.25 -6.18 -6.38
N GLN A 157 9.27 -6.70 -5.15
CA GLN A 157 8.61 -6.06 -4.01
C GLN A 157 9.31 -4.76 -3.55
N CYS A 158 10.41 -4.38 -4.17
CA CYS A 158 11.09 -3.10 -3.93
C CYS A 158 10.62 -2.03 -4.92
N ASP A 159 9.93 -2.40 -6.00
CA ASP A 159 9.47 -1.44 -7.01
C ASP A 159 8.18 -0.72 -6.57
N TYR A 160 7.62 -1.09 -5.41
CA TYR A 160 6.38 -0.53 -4.90
C TYR A 160 6.21 -0.64 -3.39
N TYR A 161 5.34 0.21 -2.83
CA TYR A 161 4.88 0.09 -1.45
C TYR A 161 3.44 0.57 -1.29
N VAL A 162 2.74 0.01 -0.30
CA VAL A 162 1.36 0.38 0.04
C VAL A 162 1.37 1.68 0.87
N GLN A 163 0.62 2.68 0.43
CA GLN A 163 0.45 3.96 1.14
C GLN A 163 -0.85 3.99 1.95
N TYR A 164 -1.95 3.50 1.38
CA TYR A 164 -3.27 3.59 1.99
C TYR A 164 -4.08 2.30 1.85
N ILE A 165 -5.03 2.12 2.76
CA ILE A 165 -6.10 1.12 2.71
C ILE A 165 -7.41 1.88 2.66
N VAL A 166 -8.27 1.54 1.70
CA VAL A 166 -9.59 2.13 1.52
C VAL A 166 -10.66 1.06 1.60
N LYS A 167 -11.72 1.35 2.35
CA LYS A 167 -12.90 0.50 2.55
C LYS A 167 -14.17 1.24 2.13
N PHE A 168 -15.18 0.47 1.74
CA PHE A 168 -16.47 0.95 1.25
C PHE A 168 -17.58 0.37 2.11
#